data_AF-B5L7P2-F1
#
_entry.id   AF-B5L7P2-F1
#
_cell.length_a   1.000
_cell.length_b   1.000
_cell.length_c   1.000
_cell.angle_alpha   90.00
_cell.angle_beta   90.00
_cell.angle_gamma   90.00
#
_symmetry.space_group_name_H-M   'P 1'
#
loop_
_entity.id
_entity.type
_entity.pdbx_description
1 polymer ?
#
loop_
_entity_poly.entity_id
_entity_poly.type
_entity_poly.pdbx_seq_one_letter_code
_entity_poly.pdbx_strand_id
1 'polypeptide(L)'
;MCKIYVFSIKDSLRISKMIWQLVSGGNAAILKASIDFLESYGVSVVGAHEIVPELLVQVGSLGTCVPNRDVKRDILAAMKSAEALSELDVGQSAVSIGGRVVALEGIEGTDSMLQRIVDCRN
;
A
#
# COMPACT_ATOMS: atom_id res chain seq x y z
N MET A 1 7.84 -39.11 -6.46
CA MET A 1 9.20 -38.59 -6.70
C MET A 1 9.31 -37.22 -6.05
N CYS A 2 10.00 -37.13 -4.93
CA CYS A 2 10.21 -35.87 -4.19
C CYS A 2 11.35 -35.10 -4.88
N LYS A 3 11.06 -33.97 -5.55
CA LYS A 3 12.12 -33.07 -6.03
C LYS A 3 12.65 -32.30 -4.83
N ILE A 4 13.76 -32.78 -4.26
CA ILE A 4 14.58 -31.99 -3.34
C ILE A 4 15.18 -30.86 -4.19
N TYR A 5 14.71 -29.63 -3.97
CA TYR A 5 15.36 -28.43 -4.52
C TYR A 5 16.68 -28.24 -3.77
N VAL A 6 17.78 -28.69 -4.37
CA VAL A 6 19.13 -28.39 -3.88
C VAL A 6 19.41 -26.94 -4.28
N PHE A 7 19.24 -26.01 -3.34
CA PHE A 7 19.59 -24.59 -3.50
C PHE A 7 21.06 -24.46 -3.91
N SER A 8 21.32 -23.82 -5.06
CA SER A 8 22.66 -23.54 -5.55
C SER A 8 23.32 -22.44 -4.71
N ILE A 9 24.65 -22.39 -4.62
CA ILE A 9 25.41 -21.32 -3.93
C ILE A 9 25.00 -19.91 -4.40
N LYS A 10 24.56 -19.75 -5.66
CA LYS A 10 24.01 -18.49 -6.19
C LYS A 10 22.68 -18.09 -5.54
N ASP A 11 21.86 -19.06 -5.15
CA ASP A 11 20.57 -18.83 -4.49
C ASP A 11 20.77 -18.40 -3.03
N SER A 12 21.82 -18.89 -2.35
CA SER A 12 22.15 -18.50 -0.97
C SER A 12 22.54 -17.02 -0.84
N LEU A 13 23.34 -16.49 -1.79
CA LEU A 13 23.70 -15.07 -1.84
C LEU A 13 22.51 -14.16 -2.22
N ARG A 14 21.54 -14.68 -2.97
CA ARG A 14 20.33 -13.93 -3.33
C ARG A 14 19.34 -13.88 -2.17
N ILE A 15 19.15 -14.99 -1.46
CA ILE A 15 18.32 -15.03 -0.26
C ILE A 15 18.88 -14.13 0.83
N SER A 16 20.20 -14.11 1.05
CA SER A 16 20.80 -13.21 2.05
C SER A 16 20.60 -11.72 1.70
N LYS A 17 20.66 -11.37 0.41
CA LYS A 17 20.38 -10.01 -0.07
C LYS A 17 18.89 -9.64 0.10
N MET A 18 17.98 -10.58 -0.15
CA MET A 18 16.54 -10.39 0.10
C MET A 18 16.26 -10.22 1.59
N ILE A 19 16.84 -11.06 2.46
CA ILE A 19 16.75 -10.92 3.92
C ILE A 19 17.27 -9.55 4.38
N TRP A 20 18.37 -9.05 3.79
CA TRP A 20 18.84 -7.69 4.08
C TRP A 20 17.84 -6.62 3.68
N GLN A 21 17.25 -6.70 2.49
CA GLN A 21 16.20 -5.77 2.04
C GLN A 21 14.94 -5.86 2.93
N LEU A 22 14.61 -7.06 3.43
CA LEU A 22 13.53 -7.29 4.40
C LEU A 22 13.81 -6.63 5.75
N VAL A 23 15.07 -6.60 6.19
CA VAL A 23 15.47 -6.03 7.48
C VAL A 23 15.69 -4.52 7.42
N SER A 24 16.01 -3.96 6.24
CA SER A 24 16.42 -2.56 6.08
C SER A 24 15.43 -1.67 5.31
N GLY A 25 14.42 -2.24 4.66
CA GLY A 25 13.43 -1.51 3.86
C GLY A 25 12.04 -1.51 4.49
N GLY A 26 11.20 -0.56 4.08
CA GLY A 26 9.77 -0.57 4.40
C GLY A 26 8.97 -1.53 3.49
N ASN A 27 7.65 -1.54 3.65
CA ASN A 27 6.74 -2.46 2.97
C ASN A 27 6.92 -2.48 1.44
N ALA A 28 7.09 -1.31 0.81
CA ALA A 28 7.27 -1.23 -0.64
C ALA A 28 8.57 -1.91 -1.12
N ALA A 29 9.66 -1.74 -0.36
CA ALA A 29 10.94 -2.35 -0.69
C ALA A 29 10.91 -3.88 -0.55
N ILE A 30 10.20 -4.38 0.47
CA ILE A 30 9.99 -5.81 0.71
C ILE A 30 9.22 -6.47 -0.43
N LEU A 31 8.10 -5.85 -0.84
CA LEU A 31 7.29 -6.37 -1.93
C LEU A 31 8.09 -6.38 -3.24
N LYS A 32 8.82 -5.31 -3.53
CA LYS A 32 9.65 -5.22 -4.74
C LYS A 32 10.75 -6.28 -4.76
N ALA A 33 11.44 -6.49 -3.64
CA ALA A 33 12.45 -7.52 -3.52
C ALA A 33 11.89 -8.94 -3.77
N SER A 34 10.67 -9.19 -3.29
CA SER A 34 9.97 -10.46 -3.47
C SER A 34 9.60 -10.69 -4.95
N ILE A 35 9.13 -9.65 -5.64
CA ILE A 35 8.84 -9.70 -7.08
C ILE A 35 10.11 -10.02 -7.87
N ASP A 36 11.18 -9.24 -7.64
CA ASP A 36 12.46 -9.41 -8.35
C ASP A 36 13.05 -10.82 -8.13
N PHE A 37 12.87 -11.38 -6.94
CA PHE A 37 13.28 -12.74 -6.62
C PHE A 37 12.53 -13.78 -7.46
N LEU A 38 11.20 -13.69 -7.53
CA LEU A 38 10.37 -14.61 -8.33
C LEU A 38 10.69 -14.51 -9.83
N GLU A 39 10.83 -13.28 -10.35
CA GLU A 39 11.20 -13.05 -11.75
C GLU A 39 12.57 -13.63 -12.09
N SER A 40 13.49 -13.68 -11.12
CA SER A 40 14.80 -14.29 -11.31
C SER A 40 14.77 -15.81 -11.57
N TYR A 41 13.65 -16.49 -11.28
CA TYR A 41 13.40 -17.90 -11.61
C TYR A 41 12.60 -18.09 -12.92
N GLY A 42 12.37 -17.02 -13.68
CA GLY A 42 11.61 -17.07 -14.93
C GLY A 42 10.10 -17.06 -14.75
N VAL A 43 9.61 -16.68 -13.56
CA VAL A 43 8.18 -16.44 -13.30
C VAL A 43 7.83 -15.01 -13.74
N SER A 44 6.77 -14.81 -14.50
CA SER A 44 6.25 -13.46 -14.75
C SER A 44 5.27 -13.10 -13.64
N VAL A 45 5.58 -12.06 -12.88
CA VAL A 45 4.66 -11.51 -11.87
C VAL A 45 3.78 -10.48 -12.57
N VAL A 46 2.46 -10.65 -12.44
CA VAL A 46 1.47 -9.71 -12.98
C VAL A 46 0.69 -9.07 -11.83
N GLY A 47 0.26 -7.83 -12.02
CA GLY A 47 -0.60 -7.12 -11.09
C GLY A 47 -1.99 -7.77 -11.00
N ALA A 48 -2.60 -7.72 -9.82
CA ALA A 48 -3.94 -8.28 -9.62
C ALA A 48 -4.99 -7.68 -10.58
N HIS A 49 -4.84 -6.40 -10.90
CA HIS A 49 -5.71 -5.68 -11.83
C HIS A 49 -5.59 -6.14 -13.29
N GLU A 50 -4.52 -6.82 -13.68
CA GLU A 50 -4.36 -7.38 -15.03
C GLU A 50 -5.21 -8.65 -15.20
N ILE A 51 -5.46 -9.36 -14.10
CA ILE A 51 -6.26 -10.59 -14.08
C ILE A 51 -7.73 -10.27 -13.82
N VAL A 52 -8.01 -9.34 -12.90
CA VAL A 52 -9.36 -8.93 -12.51
C VAL A 52 -9.44 -7.40 -12.52
N PRO A 53 -9.67 -6.78 -13.69
CA PRO A 53 -9.72 -5.33 -13.83
C PRO A 53 -10.77 -4.65 -12.95
N GLU A 54 -11.83 -5.38 -12.59
CA GLU A 54 -12.95 -4.91 -11.76
C GLU A 54 -12.54 -4.68 -10.29
N LEU A 55 -11.35 -5.10 -9.88
CA LEU A 55 -10.79 -4.75 -8.56
C LEU A 55 -10.41 -3.27 -8.46
N LEU A 56 -10.20 -2.59 -9.60
CA LEU A 56 -9.88 -1.18 -9.61
C LEU A 56 -11.14 -0.32 -9.55
N VAL A 57 -11.05 0.73 -8.74
CA VAL A 57 -12.07 1.77 -8.67
C VAL A 57 -12.04 2.56 -9.97
N GLN A 58 -13.21 2.73 -10.60
CA GLN A 58 -13.33 3.56 -11.80
C GLN A 58 -13.39 5.05 -11.45
N VAL A 59 -12.99 5.90 -12.39
CA VAL A 59 -13.12 7.36 -12.24
C VAL A 59 -14.59 7.73 -12.16
N GLY A 60 -14.99 8.33 -11.04
CA GLY A 60 -16.35 8.79 -10.79
C GLY A 60 -16.85 8.39 -9.41
N SER A 61 -18.11 8.70 -9.13
CA SER A 61 -18.79 8.24 -7.92
C SER A 61 -19.14 6.75 -8.06
N LEU A 62 -18.79 5.93 -7.07
CA LEU A 62 -19.17 4.52 -7.03
C LEU A 62 -20.65 4.29 -6.70
N GLY A 63 -21.30 5.28 -6.10
CA GLY A 63 -22.71 5.25 -5.72
C GLY A 63 -23.44 6.53 -6.11
N THR A 64 -24.57 6.77 -5.48
CA THR A 64 -25.43 7.94 -5.77
C THR A 64 -24.88 9.26 -5.22
N CYS A 65 -23.92 9.22 -4.30
CA CYS A 65 -23.32 10.40 -3.70
C CYS A 65 -22.31 11.06 -4.65
N VAL A 66 -22.59 12.31 -5.03
CA VAL A 66 -21.68 13.14 -5.82
C VAL A 66 -21.08 14.24 -4.93
N PRO A 67 -19.74 14.40 -4.89
CA PRO A 67 -19.10 15.36 -3.99
C PRO A 67 -19.41 16.80 -4.42
N ASN A 68 -19.94 17.59 -3.48
CA ASN A 68 -20.10 19.03 -3.64
C ASN A 68 -18.74 19.76 -3.48
N ARG A 69 -18.75 21.10 -3.55
CA ARG A 69 -17.50 21.90 -3.46
C ARG A 69 -16.74 21.68 -2.15
N ASP A 70 -17.44 21.58 -1.02
CA ASP A 70 -16.81 21.46 0.29
C ASP A 70 -16.21 20.05 0.46
N VAL A 71 -16.93 19.01 0.03
CA VAL A 71 -16.41 17.63 0.01
C VAL A 71 -15.21 17.52 -0.93
N LYS A 72 -15.23 18.16 -2.10
CA LYS A 72 -14.08 18.19 -3.02
C LYS A 72 -12.85 18.82 -2.38
N ARG A 73 -13.03 19.88 -1.57
CA ARG A 73 -11.92 20.50 -0.83
C ARG A 73 -11.29 19.51 0.16
N ASP A 74 -12.11 18.75 0.88
CA ASP A 74 -11.64 17.75 1.85
C ASP A 74 -10.94 16.58 1.14
N ILE A 75 -11.49 16.10 0.01
CA ILE A 75 -10.87 15.07 -0.83
C ILE A 75 -9.47 15.51 -1.27
N LEU A 76 -9.32 16.71 -1.82
CA LEU A 76 -8.02 17.22 -2.30
C LEU A 76 -6.98 17.31 -1.18
N ALA A 77 -7.39 17.79 0.00
CA ALA A 77 -6.50 17.87 1.16
C ALA A 77 -6.07 16.48 1.66
N ALA A 78 -7.02 15.55 1.79
CA ALA A 78 -6.74 14.18 2.22
C ALA A 78 -5.85 13.44 1.21
N MET A 79 -6.14 13.53 -0.09
CA MET A 79 -5.34 12.88 -1.15
C MET A 79 -3.89 13.36 -1.13
N LYS A 80 -3.67 14.68 -1.09
CA LYS A 80 -2.31 15.24 -1.03
C LYS A 80 -1.52 14.74 0.18
N SER A 81 -2.19 14.61 1.33
CA SER A 81 -1.55 14.10 2.54
C SER A 81 -1.29 12.60 2.49
N ALA A 82 -2.22 11.81 1.94
CA ALA A 82 -2.05 10.37 1.76
C ALA A 82 -0.90 10.06 0.78
N GLU A 83 -0.76 10.83 -0.31
CA GLU A 83 0.36 10.72 -1.25
C GLU A 83 1.70 10.99 -0.56
N ALA A 84 1.81 12.12 0.17
CA ALA A 84 3.03 12.45 0.90
C ALA A 84 3.39 11.41 1.99
N LEU A 85 2.38 10.82 2.64
CA LEU A 85 2.58 9.76 3.63
C LEU A 85 3.06 8.45 2.98
N SER A 86 2.54 8.14 1.79
CA SER A 86 2.91 6.96 1.01
C SER A 86 4.35 7.03 0.50
N GLU A 87 4.83 8.23 0.13
CA GLU A 87 6.24 8.45 -0.24
C GLU A 87 7.23 8.12 0.89
N LEU A 88 6.77 8.20 2.14
CA LEU A 88 7.56 7.88 3.33
C LEU A 88 7.44 6.41 3.75
N ASP A 89 6.61 5.61 3.07
CA ASP A 89 6.29 4.21 3.41
C ASP A 89 5.79 4.05 4.87
N VAL A 90 5.07 5.06 5.37
CA VAL A 90 4.51 5.10 6.74
C VAL A 90 3.04 4.65 6.78
N GLY A 91 2.27 5.01 5.77
CA GLY A 91 0.84 4.77 5.67
C GLY A 91 0.28 5.31 4.36
N GLN A 92 -0.98 5.01 4.04
CA GLN A 92 -1.58 5.33 2.75
C GLN A 92 -2.93 6.05 2.87
N SER A 93 -3.37 6.31 4.10
CA SER A 93 -4.67 6.91 4.37
C SER A 93 -4.57 8.21 5.16
N ALA A 94 -5.52 9.11 4.91
CA ALA A 94 -5.64 10.38 5.61
C ALA A 94 -7.12 10.78 5.73
N VAL A 95 -7.46 11.55 6.76
CA VAL A 95 -8.80 12.12 6.93
C VAL A 95 -8.71 13.63 6.98
N SER A 96 -9.58 14.31 6.23
CA SER A 96 -9.72 15.76 6.21
C SER A 96 -11.14 16.19 6.58
N ILE A 97 -11.25 17.29 7.33
CA ILE A 97 -12.50 17.96 7.67
C ILE A 97 -12.31 19.46 7.46
N GLY A 98 -13.16 20.06 6.61
CA GLY A 98 -13.14 21.52 6.41
C GLY A 98 -11.86 22.03 5.72
N GLY A 99 -11.23 21.19 4.91
CA GLY A 99 -9.99 21.44 4.16
C GLY A 99 -8.72 21.28 4.98
N ARG A 100 -8.82 20.76 6.21
CA ARG A 100 -7.68 20.50 7.10
C ARG A 100 -7.55 19.02 7.35
N VAL A 101 -6.33 18.49 7.33
CA VAL A 101 -6.06 17.09 7.67
C VAL A 101 -6.10 16.95 9.18
N VAL A 102 -6.93 16.02 9.67
CA VAL A 102 -7.17 15.79 11.10
C VAL A 102 -6.61 14.45 11.58
N ALA A 103 -6.32 13.53 10.65
CA ALA A 103 -5.65 12.28 10.95
C ALA A 103 -4.84 11.78 9.75
N LEU A 104 -3.77 11.07 10.05
CA LEU A 104 -2.92 10.32 9.13
C LEU A 104 -2.86 8.88 9.65
N GLU A 105 -2.81 7.93 8.74
CA GLU A 105 -2.58 6.53 9.07
C GLU A 105 -1.15 6.34 9.59
N GLY A 106 -1.02 5.62 10.69
CA GLY A 106 0.28 5.11 11.14
C GLY A 106 0.29 3.58 11.11
N ILE A 107 1.22 3.01 11.87
CA ILE A 107 1.38 1.55 11.98
C ILE A 107 0.14 0.85 12.57
N GLU A 108 -0.75 1.59 13.23
CA GLU A 108 -2.00 1.06 13.77
C GLU A 108 -3.00 0.60 12.69
N GLY A 109 -2.81 1.06 11.45
CA GLY A 109 -3.68 0.79 10.32
C GLY A 109 -4.93 1.68 10.25
N THR A 110 -5.58 1.63 9.09
CA THR A 110 -6.74 2.48 8.74
C THR A 110 -7.91 2.34 9.73
N ASP A 111 -8.28 1.12 10.13
CA ASP A 111 -9.41 0.90 11.04
C ASP A 111 -9.19 1.58 12.41
N SER A 112 -7.98 1.44 12.96
CA SER A 112 -7.59 2.07 14.23
C SER A 112 -7.53 3.60 14.10
N MET A 113 -7.06 4.12 12.97
CA MET A 113 -7.09 5.56 12.66
C MET A 113 -8.53 6.08 12.67
N LEU A 114 -9.46 5.39 12.01
CA LEU A 114 -10.87 5.79 11.96
C LEU A 114 -11.53 5.72 13.34
N GLN A 115 -11.24 4.68 14.12
CA GLN A 115 -11.75 4.54 15.48
C GLN A 115 -11.31 5.72 16.36
N ARG A 116 -10.04 6.12 16.29
CA ARG A 116 -9.50 7.26 17.03
C ARG A 116 -10.22 8.58 16.69
N ILE A 117 -10.64 8.77 15.44
CA ILE A 117 -11.42 9.95 15.03
C ILE A 117 -12.83 9.92 15.63
N VAL A 118 -13.46 8.75 15.68
CA VAL A 118 -14.77 8.57 16.34
C VAL A 118 -14.66 8.91 17.82
N ASP A 119 -13.60 8.48 18.48
CA ASP A 119 -13.39 8.73 19.91
C ASP A 119 -13.20 10.23 20.20
N CYS A 120 -12.57 10.99 19.30
CA CYS A 120 -12.37 12.44 19.42
C CYS A 120 -13.64 13.29 19.19
N ARG A 121 -14.78 12.68 18.80
CA ARG A 121 -16.06 13.40 18.65
C ARG A 121 -16.83 13.57 19.96
N ASN A 122 -16.44 12.85 21.02
CA ASN A 122 -17.04 12.92 22.35
C ASN A 122 -16.28 13.92 23.25
#